data_AF-A0A7L5BCJ5-F1
#
_entry.id   AF-A0A7L5BCJ5-F1
#
_cell.length_a   1.000
_cell.length_b   1.000
_cell.length_c   1.000
_cell.angle_alpha   90.00
_cell.angle_beta   90.00
_cell.angle_gamma   90.00
#
_symmetry.space_group_name_H-M   'P 1'
#
loop_
_entity.id
_entity.type
_entity.pdbx_description
1 polymer ?
#
loop_
_entity_poly.entity_id
_entity_poly.type
_entity_poly.pdbx_seq_one_letter_code
_entity_poly.pdbx_strand_id
1 'polypeptide(L)'
;MAKIKVAKPFKLTLDSGEIKVFDIGEHDVNKEVSDHWFTKAHLEGYEPPAPPEGSHEWMVQASEERRAAAAQAQTEAEELAAAQLAAQNEAVRQSQEAIRMAQMKAAEQAEVAAAKGGDVPNKKADADLPNPLASKPKTGGAKAKAAEQAE
;
A
#
# COMPACT_ATOMS: atom_id res chain seq x y z
N MET A 1 11.41 -12.06 61.52
CA MET A 1 12.27 -11.57 60.44
C MET A 1 11.71 -12.08 59.12
N ALA A 2 11.93 -11.38 58.02
CA ALA A 2 11.37 -11.69 56.71
C ALA A 2 12.50 -11.99 55.72
N LYS A 3 12.34 -13.03 54.90
CA LYS A 3 13.28 -13.36 53.84
C LYS A 3 12.89 -12.61 52.57
N ILE A 4 13.83 -11.86 52.00
CA ILE A 4 13.68 -11.19 50.71
C ILE A 4 14.68 -11.76 49.72
N LYS A 5 14.29 -11.85 48.44
CA LYS A 5 15.17 -12.26 47.35
C LYS A 5 15.45 -11.06 46.47
N VAL A 6 16.66 -10.53 46.56
CA VAL A 6 17.09 -9.32 45.87
C VAL A 6 17.59 -9.69 44.48
N ALA A 7 16.94 -9.13 43.45
CA ALA A 7 17.33 -9.34 42.05
C ALA A 7 18.34 -8.29 41.56
N LYS A 8 18.25 -7.06 42.09
CA LYS A 8 19.15 -5.95 41.75
C LYS A 8 19.82 -5.43 43.02
N PRO A 9 21.15 -5.33 43.08
CA PRO A 9 21.84 -4.89 44.28
C PRO A 9 21.51 -3.43 44.58
N PHE A 10 21.24 -3.11 45.84
CA PHE A 10 20.89 -1.75 46.26
C PHE A 10 21.44 -1.43 47.65
N LYS A 11 21.46 -0.14 47.98
CA LYS A 11 21.84 0.34 49.32
C LYS A 11 20.62 0.98 49.95
N LEU A 12 20.31 0.61 51.19
CA LEU A 12 19.23 1.18 51.96
C LEU A 12 19.80 1.93 53.15
N THR A 13 19.48 3.22 53.24
CA THR A 13 19.74 4.01 54.44
C THR A 13 18.58 3.82 55.40
N LEU A 14 18.87 3.29 56.58
CA LEU A 14 17.87 3.15 57.65
C LEU A 14 17.67 4.49 58.37
N ASP A 15 16.55 4.65 59.09
CA ASP A 15 16.28 5.83 59.93
C ASP A 15 17.36 6.09 60.99
N SER A 16 18.14 5.07 61.36
CA SER A 16 19.30 5.20 62.24
C SER A 16 20.51 5.89 61.58
N GLY A 17 20.44 6.17 60.28
CA GLY A 17 21.56 6.66 59.47
C GLY A 17 22.53 5.55 59.02
N GLU A 18 22.28 4.30 59.37
CA GLU A 18 23.09 3.15 58.95
C GLU A 18 22.77 2.77 57.50
N ILE A 19 23.81 2.64 56.67
CA ILE A 19 23.68 2.20 55.28
C ILE A 19 23.87 0.69 55.23
N LYS A 20 22.80 -0.05 54.91
CA LYS A 20 22.88 -1.47 54.61
C LYS A 20 22.99 -1.69 53.11
N VAL A 21 23.98 -2.48 52.72
CA VAL A 21 24.17 -2.92 51.34
C VAL A 21 23.51 -4.28 51.17
N PHE A 22 22.64 -4.39 50.17
CA PHE A 22 21.97 -5.63 49.80
C PHE A 22 22.47 -6.06 48.43
N ASP A 23 23.25 -7.15 48.40
CA ASP A 23 23.69 -7.80 47.18
C ASP A 23 22.60 -8.72 46.60
N ILE A 24 22.80 -9.20 45.37
CA ILE A 24 21.88 -10.14 44.72
C ILE A 24 21.86 -11.45 45.52
N GLY A 25 20.67 -11.92 45.92
CA GLY A 25 20.52 -13.15 46.71
C GLY A 25 19.45 -13.08 47.79
N GLU A 26 19.43 -14.08 48.66
CA GLU A 26 18.51 -14.17 49.79
C GLU A 26 19.07 -13.41 51.01
N HIS A 27 18.29 -12.48 51.54
CA HIS A 27 18.64 -11.73 52.75
C HIS A 27 17.53 -11.84 53.80
N ASP A 28 17.93 -11.97 55.05
CA ASP A 28 17.02 -11.93 56.18
C ASP A 28 16.97 -10.49 56.74
N VAL A 29 15.81 -9.86 56.62
CA VAL A 29 15.61 -8.45 56.96
C VAL A 29 14.45 -8.26 57.94
N ASN A 30 14.40 -7.09 58.58
CA ASN A 30 13.25 -6.74 59.42
C ASN A 30 12.00 -6.51 58.54
N LYS A 31 10.81 -6.71 59.12
CA LYS A 31 9.54 -6.61 58.40
C LYS A 31 9.36 -5.23 57.76
N GLU A 32 9.77 -4.17 58.46
CA GLU A 32 9.74 -2.79 57.95
C GLU A 32 10.57 -2.61 56.68
N VAL A 33 11.76 -3.21 56.63
CA VAL A 33 12.62 -3.18 55.44
C VAL A 33 12.03 -4.00 54.30
N SER A 34 11.45 -5.18 54.58
CA SER A 34 10.79 -5.97 53.55
C SER A 34 9.53 -5.31 52.99
N ASP A 35 8.80 -4.54 53.81
CA ASP A 35 7.58 -3.84 53.39
C ASP A 35 7.88 -2.51 52.67
N HIS A 36 9.11 -2.01 52.78
CA HIS A 36 9.53 -0.75 52.19
C HIS A 36 9.43 -0.79 50.66
N TRP A 37 8.82 0.24 50.06
CA TRP A 37 8.56 0.33 48.61
C TRP A 37 9.86 0.20 47.80
N PHE A 38 10.95 0.80 48.28
CA PHE A 38 12.27 0.75 47.62
C PHE A 38 12.83 -0.68 47.58
N THR A 39 12.68 -1.45 48.67
CA THR A 39 13.13 -2.83 48.73
C THR A 39 12.31 -3.69 47.77
N LYS A 40 10.97 -3.54 47.77
CA LYS A 40 10.06 -4.25 46.85
C LYS A 40 10.41 -4.05 45.38
N ALA A 41 10.80 -2.83 44.97
CA ALA A 41 11.19 -2.53 43.59
C ALA A 41 12.48 -3.26 43.12
N HIS A 42 13.30 -3.74 44.06
CA HIS A 42 14.56 -4.44 43.79
C HIS A 42 14.46 -5.96 44.04
N LEU A 43 13.28 -6.46 44.43
CA LEU A 43 13.05 -7.89 44.60
C LEU A 43 12.82 -8.60 43.27
N GLU A 44 13.10 -9.90 43.28
CA GLU A 44 12.80 -10.79 42.17
C GLU A 44 11.28 -10.87 41.94
N GLY A 45 10.86 -10.59 40.70
CA GLY A 45 9.44 -10.58 40.31
C GLY A 45 8.75 -9.21 40.34
N TYR A 46 9.47 -8.13 40.65
CA TYR A 46 8.95 -6.77 40.45
C TYR A 46 9.06 -6.39 38.97
N GLU A 47 7.97 -6.60 38.24
CA GLU A 47 7.82 -6.04 36.90
C GLU A 47 7.38 -4.57 37.05
N PRO A 48 8.14 -3.60 36.52
CA PRO A 48 7.70 -2.21 36.57
C PRO A 48 6.33 -2.12 35.87
N PRO A 49 5.36 -1.41 36.47
CA PRO A 49 4.06 -1.25 35.83
C PRO A 49 4.26 -0.65 34.45
N ALA A 50 3.48 -1.15 33.47
CA ALA A 50 3.50 -0.62 32.12
C ALA A 50 3.44 0.92 32.14
N PRO A 51 4.17 1.59 31.25
CA PRO A 51 4.22 3.05 31.24
C PRO A 51 2.79 3.59 31.20
N PRO A 52 2.45 4.54 32.10
CA PRO A 52 1.08 5.02 32.21
C PRO A 52 0.61 5.60 30.88
N GLU A 53 -0.65 5.35 30.55
CA GLU A 53 -1.27 5.82 29.31
C GLU A 53 -1.12 7.35 29.19
N GLY A 54 -0.58 7.83 28.06
CA GLY A 54 -0.26 9.24 27.86
C GLY A 54 1.14 9.69 28.34
N SER A 55 1.95 8.81 28.92
CA SER A 55 3.38 9.08 29.13
C SER A 55 4.15 9.16 27.80
N HIS A 56 5.34 9.79 27.82
CA HIS A 56 6.18 9.89 26.63
C HIS A 56 6.56 8.50 26.08
N GLU A 57 6.90 7.56 26.96
CA GLU A 57 7.26 6.18 26.58
C GLU A 57 6.07 5.45 25.95
N TRP A 58 4.87 5.63 26.49
CA TRP A 58 3.64 5.11 25.89
C TRP A 58 3.37 5.69 24.50
N MET A 59 3.54 7.01 24.32
CA MET A 59 3.37 7.66 23.02
C MET A 59 4.41 7.20 21.99
N VAL A 60 5.64 6.96 22.41
CA VAL A 60 6.71 6.44 21.53
C VAL A 60 6.35 5.03 21.07
N GLN A 61 6.01 4.12 22.00
CA GLN A 61 5.57 2.77 21.64
C GLN A 61 4.36 2.79 20.68
N ALA A 62 3.33 3.58 21.00
CA ALA A 62 2.15 3.69 20.14
C ALA A 62 2.47 4.25 18.74
N SER A 63 3.45 5.16 18.65
CA SER A 63 3.91 5.73 17.37
C SER A 63 4.69 4.71 16.55
N GLU A 64 5.57 3.93 17.18
CA GLU A 64 6.32 2.86 16.52
C GLU A 64 5.39 1.75 16.02
N GLU A 65 4.40 1.36 16.82
CA GLU A 65 3.42 0.35 16.45
C GLU A 65 2.56 0.82 15.26
N ARG A 66 2.12 2.09 15.27
CA ARG A 66 1.40 2.69 14.13
C ARG A 66 2.28 2.77 12.89
N ARG A 67 3.57 3.08 13.03
CA ARG A 67 4.52 3.10 11.90
C ARG A 67 4.71 1.69 11.32
N ALA A 68 4.84 0.67 12.17
CA ALA A 68 4.95 -0.72 11.74
C ALA A 68 3.70 -1.17 10.98
N ALA A 69 2.52 -0.88 11.50
CA ALA A 69 1.25 -1.19 10.84
C ALA A 69 1.11 -0.46 9.49
N ALA A 70 1.52 0.82 9.42
CA ALA A 70 1.51 1.57 8.17
C ALA A 70 2.52 1.02 7.14
N ALA A 71 3.68 0.54 7.58
CA ALA A 71 4.66 -0.08 6.69
C ALA A 71 4.14 -1.39 6.10
N GLN A 72 3.51 -2.24 6.92
CA GLN A 72 2.88 -3.48 6.45
C GLN A 72 1.77 -3.20 5.44
N ALA A 73 0.88 -2.25 5.75
CA ALA A 73 -0.20 -1.86 4.84
C ALA A 73 0.33 -1.30 3.51
N GLN A 74 1.46 -0.58 3.51
CA GLN A 74 2.10 -0.11 2.27
C GLN A 74 2.70 -1.26 1.46
N THR A 75 3.35 -2.23 2.11
CA THR A 75 3.88 -3.41 1.41
C THR A 75 2.76 -4.21 0.74
N GLU A 76 1.67 -4.47 1.47
CA GLU A 76 0.51 -5.18 0.91
C GLU A 76 -0.14 -4.39 -0.24
N ALA A 77 -0.27 -3.07 -0.10
CA ALA A 77 -0.81 -2.22 -1.15
C ALA A 77 0.08 -2.19 -2.41
N GLU A 78 1.40 -2.15 -2.23
CA GLU A 78 2.36 -2.16 -3.34
C GLU A 78 2.38 -3.51 -4.05
N GLU A 79 2.27 -4.62 -3.33
CA GLU A 79 2.19 -5.96 -3.91
C GLU A 79 0.89 -6.15 -4.72
N LEU A 80 -0.24 -5.66 -4.20
CA LEU A 80 -1.51 -5.65 -4.93
C LEU A 80 -1.43 -4.76 -6.17
N ALA A 81 -0.84 -3.56 -6.06
CA ALA A 81 -0.66 -2.66 -7.19
C ALA A 81 0.26 -3.26 -8.26
N ALA A 82 1.36 -3.91 -7.86
CA ALA A 82 2.28 -4.59 -8.75
C ALA A 82 1.61 -5.77 -9.46
N ALA A 83 0.84 -6.58 -8.75
CA ALA A 83 0.07 -7.69 -9.34
C ALA A 83 -0.96 -7.18 -10.35
N GLN A 84 -1.65 -6.08 -10.03
CA GLN A 84 -2.66 -5.49 -10.92
C GLN A 84 -2.03 -4.90 -12.18
N LEU A 85 -0.86 -4.25 -12.04
CA LEU A 85 -0.10 -3.74 -13.17
C LEU A 85 0.45 -4.88 -14.06
N ALA A 86 0.94 -5.95 -13.46
CA ALA A 86 1.40 -7.13 -14.18
C ALA A 86 0.25 -7.77 -14.99
N ALA A 87 -0.92 -7.93 -14.39
CA ALA A 87 -2.11 -8.45 -15.07
C ALA A 87 -2.55 -7.55 -16.24
N GLN A 88 -2.52 -6.22 -16.07
CA GLN A 88 -2.84 -5.29 -17.15
C GLN A 88 -1.85 -5.39 -18.32
N ASN A 89 -0.55 -5.45 -18.01
CA ASN A 89 0.50 -5.58 -19.04
C ASN A 89 0.37 -6.90 -19.81
N GLU A 90 0.05 -7.99 -19.13
CA GLU A 90 -0.19 -9.28 -19.79
C GLU A 90 -1.43 -9.23 -20.70
N ALA A 91 -2.53 -8.64 -20.23
CA ALA A 91 -3.74 -8.47 -21.05
C ALA A 91 -3.48 -7.63 -22.31
N VAL A 92 -2.71 -6.54 -22.17
CA VAL A 92 -2.29 -5.71 -23.31
C VAL A 92 -1.44 -6.51 -24.29
N ARG A 93 -0.49 -7.31 -23.80
CA ARG A 93 0.34 -8.17 -24.64
C ARG A 93 -0.50 -9.20 -25.40
N GLN A 94 -1.39 -9.91 -24.72
CA GLN A 94 -2.29 -10.89 -25.35
C GLN A 94 -3.17 -10.23 -26.43
N SER A 95 -3.70 -9.03 -26.16
CA SER A 95 -4.49 -8.26 -27.13
C SER A 95 -3.68 -7.91 -28.38
N GLN A 96 -2.43 -7.45 -28.20
CA GLN A 96 -1.54 -7.16 -29.33
C GLN A 96 -1.24 -8.40 -30.17
N GLU A 97 -1.02 -9.55 -29.53
CA GLU A 97 -0.79 -10.82 -30.23
C GLU A 97 -2.04 -11.27 -31.00
N ALA A 98 -3.24 -11.12 -30.42
CA ALA A 98 -4.50 -11.41 -31.09
C ALA A 98 -4.75 -10.50 -32.30
N ILE A 99 -4.47 -9.20 -32.18
CA ILE A 99 -4.57 -8.25 -33.29
C ILE A 99 -3.60 -8.63 -34.42
N ARG A 100 -2.35 -8.97 -34.10
CA ARG A 100 -1.37 -9.40 -35.09
C ARG A 100 -1.82 -10.68 -35.82
N MET A 101 -2.33 -11.67 -35.09
CA MET A 101 -2.86 -12.90 -35.69
C MET A 101 -4.07 -12.63 -36.58
N ALA A 102 -5.00 -11.76 -36.14
CA ALA A 102 -6.16 -11.38 -36.94
C ALA A 102 -5.77 -10.66 -38.24
N GLN A 103 -4.76 -9.79 -38.19
CA GLN A 103 -4.21 -9.14 -39.39
C GLN A 103 -3.57 -10.14 -40.35
N MET A 104 -2.78 -11.10 -39.87
CA MET A 104 -2.22 -12.14 -40.74
C MET A 104 -3.32 -13.00 -41.37
N LYS A 105 -4.32 -13.41 -40.60
CA LYS A 105 -5.45 -14.18 -41.13
C LYS A 105 -6.27 -13.39 -42.15
N ALA A 106 -6.48 -12.09 -41.91
CA ALA A 106 -7.16 -11.22 -42.87
C ALA A 106 -6.35 -11.06 -44.17
N ALA A 107 -5.02 -10.95 -44.08
CA ALA A 107 -4.14 -10.90 -45.24
C ALA A 107 -4.16 -12.21 -46.05
N GLU A 108 -4.10 -13.36 -45.37
CA GLU A 108 -4.21 -14.68 -46.01
C GLU A 108 -5.57 -14.87 -46.69
N GLN A 109 -6.66 -14.46 -46.05
CA GLN A 109 -8.00 -14.51 -46.65
C GLN A 109 -8.14 -13.57 -47.86
N ALA A 110 -7.52 -12.40 -47.81
CA ALA A 110 -7.47 -11.48 -48.95
C ALA A 110 -6.67 -12.06 -50.12
N GLU A 111 -5.55 -12.75 -49.84
CA GLU A 111 -4.74 -13.40 -50.88
C GLU A 111 -5.47 -14.61 -51.50
N VAL A 112 -6.14 -15.44 -50.68
CA VAL A 112 -6.96 -16.56 -51.18
C VAL A 112 -8.17 -16.06 -51.98
N ALA A 113 -8.78 -14.94 -51.58
CA ALA A 113 -9.86 -14.31 -52.35
C ALA A 113 -9.35 -13.74 -53.68
N ALA A 114 -8.17 -13.10 -53.68
CA ALA A 114 -7.52 -12.61 -54.91
C ALA A 114 -7.13 -13.77 -55.85
N ALA A 115 -6.66 -14.90 -55.31
CA ALA A 115 -6.31 -16.09 -56.09
C ALA A 115 -7.53 -16.84 -56.66
N LYS A 116 -8.69 -16.77 -55.99
CA LYS A 116 -9.96 -17.39 -56.46
C LYS A 116 -10.81 -16.45 -57.32
N GLY A 117 -10.58 -15.14 -57.30
CA GLY A 117 -11.31 -14.13 -58.07
C GLY A 117 -10.88 -13.96 -59.53
N GLY A 118 -10.03 -14.85 -60.06
CA GLY A 118 -9.41 -14.76 -61.38
C GLY A 118 -10.27 -15.19 -62.58
N ASP A 119 -11.55 -15.52 -62.42
CA ASP A 119 -12.43 -15.84 -63.55
C ASP A 119 -13.74 -15.02 -63.45
N VAL A 120 -13.70 -13.81 -64.01
CA VAL A 120 -14.90 -13.03 -64.32
C VAL A 120 -14.93 -12.83 -65.84
N PRO A 121 -15.82 -13.51 -66.59
CA PRO A 121 -15.96 -13.24 -68.01
C PRO A 121 -16.45 -11.80 -68.22
N ASN A 122 -15.59 -11.00 -68.86
CA ASN A 122 -15.86 -9.64 -69.30
C ASN A 122 -17.10 -9.62 -70.23
N LYS A 123 -18.26 -9.26 -69.68
CA LYS A 123 -19.42 -8.82 -70.46
C LYS A 123 -19.72 -7.37 -70.11
N LYS A 124 -19.44 -6.49 -71.07
CA LYS A 124 -19.91 -5.11 -71.12
C LYS A 124 -21.38 -5.03 -70.72
N ALA A 125 -21.70 -4.18 -69.75
CA ALA A 125 -23.03 -3.61 -69.58
C ALA A 125 -22.90 -2.27 -68.86
N ASP A 126 -22.91 -1.21 -69.66
CA ASP A 126 -23.23 0.16 -69.29
C ASP A 126 -24.42 0.24 -68.32
N ALA A 127 -24.24 0.88 -67.16
CA ALA A 127 -25.31 1.55 -66.41
C ALA A 127 -24.76 2.38 -65.24
N ASP A 128 -24.79 3.70 -65.42
CA ASP A 128 -25.27 4.70 -64.45
C ASP A 128 -24.66 4.72 -63.02
N LEU A 129 -23.72 5.64 -62.79
CA LEU A 129 -23.36 6.13 -61.45
C LEU A 129 -23.51 7.67 -61.43
N PRO A 130 -24.33 8.26 -60.54
CA PRO A 130 -24.48 9.71 -60.45
C PRO A 130 -23.24 10.36 -59.84
N ASN A 131 -22.68 11.33 -60.57
CA ASN A 131 -21.50 12.13 -60.19
C ASN A 131 -21.88 13.24 -59.18
N PRO A 132 -21.26 13.32 -57.98
CA PRO A 132 -21.64 14.25 -56.91
C PRO A 132 -21.13 15.70 -57.07
N LEU A 133 -20.75 16.15 -58.27
CA LEU A 133 -20.08 17.45 -58.48
C LEU A 133 -21.00 18.63 -58.86
N ALA A 134 -22.32 18.55 -58.67
CA ALA A 134 -23.22 19.67 -58.94
C ALA A 134 -23.79 20.30 -57.66
N SER A 135 -23.00 21.13 -56.95
CA SER A 135 -23.53 22.13 -56.02
C SER A 135 -22.55 23.30 -55.88
N LYS A 136 -22.89 24.43 -56.50
CA LYS A 136 -22.18 25.71 -56.41
C LYS A 136 -22.35 26.35 -55.01
N PRO A 137 -21.39 27.19 -54.57
CA PRO A 137 -21.36 27.80 -53.24
C PRO A 137 -22.14 29.12 -53.20
N LYS A 138 -22.77 29.43 -52.06
CA LYS A 138 -23.11 30.80 -51.64
C LYS A 138 -22.56 31.07 -50.24
N THR A 139 -21.48 31.84 -50.21
CA THR A 139 -21.15 32.94 -49.27
C THR A 139 -22.36 33.41 -48.44
N GLY A 140 -22.30 33.72 -47.16
CA GLY A 140 -21.21 34.07 -46.25
C GLY A 140 -21.83 34.94 -45.14
N GLY A 141 -21.28 34.95 -43.93
CA GLY A 141 -21.76 35.82 -42.85
C GLY A 141 -21.39 35.35 -41.46
N ALA A 142 -20.16 35.66 -41.04
CA ALA A 142 -19.65 35.46 -39.70
C ALA A 142 -20.38 36.32 -38.65
N LYS A 143 -20.52 35.78 -37.43
CA LYS A 143 -20.13 36.47 -36.18
C LYS A 143 -20.09 35.50 -35.00
N ALA A 144 -18.89 35.32 -34.45
CA ALA A 144 -18.63 34.79 -33.12
C ALA A 144 -18.83 35.89 -32.06
N LYS A 145 -19.35 35.55 -30.87
CA LYS A 145 -18.70 35.78 -29.55
C LYS A 145 -19.60 35.46 -28.33
N ALA A 146 -18.94 34.92 -27.31
CA ALA A 146 -19.13 35.03 -25.83
C ALA A 146 -20.45 34.47 -25.24
N ALA A 147 -20.46 33.46 -24.35
CA ALA A 147 -19.88 33.35 -23.00
C ALA A 147 -20.47 34.35 -21.98
N GLU A 148 -21.35 33.89 -21.07
CA GLU A 148 -21.51 34.25 -19.63
C GLU A 148 -22.72 33.45 -19.07
N GLN A 149 -22.55 32.46 -18.18
CA GLN A 149 -22.61 32.49 -16.69
C GLN A 149 -23.93 33.00 -16.04
N ALA A 150 -24.37 32.23 -15.03
CA ALA A 150 -25.29 32.54 -13.91
C ALA A 150 -26.73 32.92 -14.32
N GLU A 151 -27.79 32.43 -13.70
CA GLU A 151 -28.12 32.10 -12.31
C GLU A 151 -29.32 31.14 -12.29
#